data_AF-A0A1Z3HJQ1-F1
#
_entry.id   AF-A0A1Z3HJQ1-F1
#
_cell.length_a   1.000
_cell.length_b   1.000
_cell.length_c   1.000
_cell.angle_alpha   90.00
_cell.angle_beta   90.00
_cell.angle_gamma   90.00
#
_symmetry.space_group_name_H-M   'P 1'
#
loop_
_entity.id
_entity.type
_entity.pdbx_description
1 polymer ?
#
loop_
_entity_poly.entity_id
_entity_poly.type
_entity_poly.pdbx_seq_one_letter_code
_entity_poly.pdbx_strand_id
1 'polypeptide(L)'
;MERQLQGTKRQQVAELVPDLVEVWEYERPLYRCPACRWQGYQDLPLGCREGFSYGGRLSSVVGWLGYGGTLSWSKQRYVVESIFGIPMSQGSLAKLHQWFCEALQPAYEQWWSWIQQPGVRCVDETSYRLNGVNHWIWIATAPECCVLFFAPTRSSAEVKTLLGEDFSGVLSSDCWSAYGPQSAVAKQKCWAHLEGELKALATSRFSENREFAHRVFPIIHTARQAHRDYHQGRLVGLNFKPSGPLLKQN
;
A
#
# COMPACT_ATOMS: atom_id res chain seq x y z
N MET A 1 -44.15 -31.20 -33.80
CA MET A 1 -42.97 -32.02 -33.52
C MET A 1 -42.44 -31.61 -32.15
N GLU A 2 -42.57 -32.46 -31.13
CA GLU A 2 -42.12 -32.15 -29.77
C GLU A 2 -40.60 -32.22 -29.68
N ARG A 3 -39.99 -31.25 -28.99
CA ARG A 3 -38.53 -31.22 -28.77
C ARG A 3 -38.20 -32.11 -27.57
N GLN A 4 -37.35 -33.13 -27.79
CA GLN A 4 -36.77 -33.92 -26.71
C GLN A 4 -35.55 -33.21 -26.11
N LEU A 5 -35.56 -33.05 -24.78
CA LEU A 5 -34.43 -32.53 -24.02
C LEU A 5 -33.29 -33.58 -24.01
N GLN A 6 -32.13 -33.27 -24.59
CA GLN A 6 -30.97 -34.20 -24.65
C GLN A 6 -29.78 -33.78 -23.77
N GLY A 7 -29.86 -32.64 -23.09
CA GLY A 7 -28.80 -32.17 -22.21
C GLY A 7 -28.94 -30.69 -21.85
N THR A 8 -28.06 -30.20 -20.98
CA THR A 8 -28.02 -28.80 -20.54
C THR A 8 -26.64 -28.19 -20.79
N LYS A 9 -26.62 -26.98 -21.35
CA LYS A 9 -25.40 -26.15 -21.42
C LYS A 9 -25.42 -25.17 -20.26
N ARG A 10 -24.34 -25.12 -19.47
CA ARG A 10 -24.17 -24.11 -18.42
C ARG A 10 -23.56 -22.85 -19.04
N GLN A 11 -24.19 -21.70 -18.79
CA GLN A 11 -23.68 -20.39 -19.16
C GLN A 11 -23.92 -19.44 -17.99
N GLN A 12 -22.89 -18.69 -17.63
CA GLN A 12 -22.98 -17.61 -16.65
C GLN A 12 -22.79 -16.29 -17.38
N VAL A 13 -23.56 -15.28 -16.97
CA VAL A 13 -23.49 -13.91 -17.49
C VAL A 13 -23.44 -12.98 -16.28
N ALA A 14 -22.51 -12.03 -16.28
CA ALA A 14 -22.43 -10.96 -15.30
C ALA A 14 -22.95 -9.68 -15.94
N GLU A 15 -23.90 -9.00 -15.28
CA GLU A 15 -24.57 -7.81 -15.81
C GLU A 15 -24.93 -6.85 -14.67
N LEU A 16 -24.97 -5.55 -14.95
CA LEU A 16 -25.46 -4.52 -14.05
C LEU A 16 -26.97 -4.67 -13.82
N VAL A 17 -27.41 -4.39 -12.60
CA VAL A 17 -28.84 -4.32 -12.28
C VAL A 17 -29.35 -2.88 -12.50
N PRO A 18 -30.66 -2.68 -12.80
CA PRO A 18 -31.20 -1.36 -13.06
C PRO A 18 -30.93 -0.34 -11.96
N ASP A 19 -31.17 -0.72 -10.70
CA ASP A 19 -30.91 0.11 -9.52
C ASP A 19 -29.66 -0.41 -8.80
N LEU A 20 -28.50 0.17 -9.13
CA LEU A 20 -27.23 -0.22 -8.51
C LEU A 20 -27.14 0.14 -7.02
N VAL A 21 -27.97 1.10 -6.57
CA VAL A 21 -28.01 1.57 -5.19
C VAL A 21 -29.45 1.70 -4.73
N GLU A 22 -29.77 1.07 -3.61
CA GLU A 22 -31.03 1.28 -2.89
C GLU A 22 -30.87 2.41 -1.86
N VAL A 23 -31.82 3.34 -1.82
CA VAL A 23 -31.86 4.45 -0.86
C VAL A 23 -32.92 4.16 0.20
N TRP A 24 -32.50 4.20 1.46
CA TRP A 24 -33.33 3.90 2.62
C TRP A 24 -33.52 5.15 3.47
N GLU A 25 -34.76 5.41 3.87
CA GLU A 25 -35.09 6.41 4.89
C GLU A 25 -35.43 5.69 6.20
N TYR A 26 -34.79 6.10 7.31
CA TYR A 26 -35.02 5.51 8.63
C TYR A 26 -35.75 6.50 9.53
N GLU A 27 -37.01 6.21 9.83
CA GLU A 27 -37.74 6.91 10.89
C GLU A 27 -37.38 6.30 12.26
N ARG A 28 -36.82 7.12 13.14
CA ARG A 28 -36.30 6.69 14.45
C ARG A 28 -37.03 7.43 15.58
N PRO A 29 -37.88 6.74 16.36
CA PRO A 29 -38.56 7.37 17.49
C PRO A 29 -37.57 7.82 18.58
N LEU A 30 -37.88 8.96 19.22
CA LEU A 30 -37.19 9.41 20.43
C LEU A 30 -37.82 8.74 21.64
N TYR A 31 -37.03 7.99 22.39
CA TYR A 31 -37.46 7.37 23.65
C TYR A 31 -37.06 8.23 24.83
N ARG A 32 -37.89 8.24 25.87
CA ARG A 32 -37.60 8.87 27.16
C ARG A 32 -37.93 7.91 28.29
N CYS A 33 -36.96 7.64 29.17
CA CYS A 33 -37.22 6.88 30.38
C CYS A 33 -37.89 7.77 31.44
N PRO A 34 -39.08 7.42 31.96
CA PRO A 34 -39.76 8.24 32.97
C PRO A 34 -39.06 8.20 34.34
N ALA A 35 -38.29 7.15 34.65
CA ALA A 35 -37.62 6.98 35.94
C ALA A 35 -36.27 7.72 36.01
N CYS A 36 -35.39 7.55 35.02
CA CYS A 36 -34.04 8.14 35.04
C CYS A 36 -33.85 9.37 34.14
N ARG A 37 -34.89 9.76 33.38
CA ARG A 37 -34.89 10.88 32.42
C ARG A 37 -33.93 10.74 31.23
N TRP A 38 -33.29 9.59 31.05
CA TRP A 38 -32.51 9.30 29.84
C TRP A 38 -33.37 9.48 28.58
N GLN A 39 -32.74 10.01 27.53
CA GLN A 39 -33.35 10.20 26.21
C GLN A 39 -32.39 9.68 25.13
N GLY A 40 -32.94 9.04 24.11
CA GLY A 40 -32.17 8.56 22.97
C GLY A 40 -33.05 8.03 21.86
N TYR A 41 -32.48 7.92 20.67
CA TYR A 41 -33.12 7.34 19.51
C TYR A 41 -32.78 5.86 19.41
N GLN A 42 -33.60 5.06 18.73
CA GLN A 42 -33.22 3.69 18.34
C GLN A 42 -31.95 3.73 17.49
N ASP A 43 -31.01 2.79 17.63
CA ASP A 43 -29.77 2.79 16.85
C ASP A 43 -30.01 2.63 15.34
N LEU A 44 -29.10 3.20 14.55
CA LEU A 44 -29.06 2.96 13.10
C LEU A 44 -28.54 1.53 12.81
N PRO A 45 -28.93 0.92 11.68
CA PRO A 45 -28.36 -0.36 11.26
C PRO A 45 -26.85 -0.28 11.05
N LEU A 46 -26.21 -1.46 11.10
CA LEU A 46 -24.78 -1.58 10.82
C LEU A 46 -24.44 -1.00 9.43
N GLY A 47 -23.43 -0.14 9.38
CA GLY A 47 -23.02 0.54 8.16
C GLY A 47 -23.79 1.82 7.85
N CYS A 48 -24.61 2.32 8.78
CA CYS A 48 -25.19 3.66 8.73
C CYS A 48 -24.56 4.54 9.82
N ARG A 49 -24.47 5.86 9.59
CA ARG A 49 -23.89 6.83 10.54
C ARG A 49 -24.81 8.03 10.69
N GLU A 50 -24.98 8.51 11.92
CA GLU A 50 -25.82 9.69 12.19
C GLU A 50 -25.29 10.92 11.44
N GLY A 51 -26.22 11.73 10.91
CA GLY A 51 -25.88 12.94 10.16
C GLY A 51 -25.13 12.70 8.84
N PHE A 52 -25.16 11.47 8.33
CA PHE A 52 -24.47 11.09 7.09
C PHE A 52 -25.37 10.24 6.18
N SER A 53 -25.42 10.60 4.89
CA SER A 53 -26.40 10.06 3.94
C SER A 53 -25.91 8.86 3.13
N TYR A 54 -24.66 8.41 3.32
CA TYR A 54 -24.08 7.33 2.52
C TYR A 54 -23.78 6.12 3.41
N GLY A 55 -24.27 4.96 3.02
CA GLY A 55 -24.01 3.71 3.73
C GLY A 55 -22.55 3.24 3.59
N GLY A 56 -22.13 2.34 4.48
CA GLY A 56 -20.75 1.85 4.57
C GLY A 56 -20.29 1.12 3.32
N ARG A 57 -21.17 0.38 2.64
CA ARG A 57 -20.85 -0.32 1.38
C ARG A 57 -20.52 0.67 0.25
N LEU A 58 -21.39 1.65 0.02
CA LEU A 58 -21.15 2.70 -0.97
C LEU A 58 -19.89 3.50 -0.61
N SER A 59 -19.72 3.83 0.68
CA SER A 59 -18.53 4.53 1.18
C SER A 59 -17.24 3.73 0.96
N SER A 60 -17.28 2.41 1.09
CA SER A 60 -16.13 1.54 0.82
C SER A 60 -15.75 1.53 -0.65
N VAL A 61 -16.73 1.47 -1.56
CA VAL A 61 -16.48 1.54 -3.01
C VAL A 61 -15.88 2.90 -3.38
N VAL A 62 -16.45 3.99 -2.88
CA VAL A 62 -15.94 5.35 -3.16
C VAL A 62 -14.53 5.54 -2.61
N GLY A 63 -14.28 5.10 -1.37
CA GLY A 63 -12.93 5.10 -0.80
C GLY A 63 -11.94 4.30 -1.67
N TRP A 64 -12.33 3.11 -2.12
CA TRP A 64 -11.50 2.29 -3.01
C TRP A 64 -11.23 2.98 -4.36
N LEU A 65 -12.23 3.64 -4.98
CA LEU A 65 -12.02 4.42 -6.21
C LEU A 65 -10.93 5.48 -6.04
N GLY A 66 -10.86 6.12 -4.86
CA GLY A 66 -9.81 7.08 -4.54
C GLY A 66 -8.44 6.45 -4.35
N TYR A 67 -8.31 5.50 -3.42
CA TYR A 67 -7.00 4.98 -3.00
C TYR A 67 -6.48 3.82 -3.87
N GLY A 68 -7.35 2.89 -4.26
CA GLY A 68 -7.00 1.76 -5.13
C GLY A 68 -7.17 2.09 -6.61
N GLY A 69 -8.24 2.79 -6.96
CA GLY A 69 -8.53 3.22 -8.33
C GLY A 69 -7.76 4.46 -8.77
N THR A 70 -7.16 5.21 -7.84
CA THR A 70 -6.40 6.45 -8.09
C THR A 70 -7.22 7.57 -8.76
N LEU A 71 -8.55 7.56 -8.58
CA LEU A 71 -9.43 8.60 -9.11
C LEU A 71 -9.32 9.88 -8.28
N SER A 72 -9.19 11.02 -8.97
CA SER A 72 -9.35 12.32 -8.34
C SER A 72 -10.74 12.48 -7.73
N TRP A 73 -10.87 13.34 -6.72
CA TRP A 73 -12.16 13.57 -6.04
C TRP A 73 -13.29 13.94 -7.01
N SER A 74 -13.01 14.76 -8.03
CA SER A 74 -13.99 15.11 -9.07
C SER A 74 -14.43 13.89 -9.89
N LYS A 75 -13.50 12.98 -10.23
CA LYS A 75 -13.81 11.74 -10.95
C LYS A 75 -14.60 10.77 -10.09
N GLN A 76 -14.29 10.67 -8.80
CA GLN A 76 -15.06 9.84 -7.87
C GLN A 76 -16.51 10.32 -7.79
N ARG A 77 -16.73 11.64 -7.61
CA ARG A 77 -18.08 12.22 -7.64
C ARG A 77 -18.79 11.96 -8.96
N TYR A 78 -18.09 12.18 -10.08
CA TYR A 78 -18.65 11.94 -11.40
C TYR A 78 -19.12 10.48 -11.58
N VAL A 79 -18.35 9.51 -11.11
CA VAL A 79 -18.74 8.09 -11.10
C VAL A 79 -19.98 7.88 -10.24
N VAL A 80 -20.01 8.43 -9.02
CA VAL A 80 -21.14 8.24 -8.11
C VAL A 80 -22.43 8.86 -8.66
N GLU A 81 -22.33 10.06 -9.22
CA GLU A 81 -23.49 10.77 -9.79
C GLU A 81 -23.95 10.13 -11.10
N SER A 82 -23.04 9.73 -11.98
CA SER A 82 -23.38 9.25 -13.34
C SER A 82 -23.69 7.76 -13.41
N ILE A 83 -23.02 6.93 -12.60
CA ILE A 83 -23.18 5.46 -12.62
C ILE A 83 -24.11 5.01 -11.50
N PHE A 84 -23.90 5.49 -10.28
CA PHE A 84 -24.74 5.09 -9.14
C PHE A 84 -26.00 5.95 -9.00
N GLY A 85 -26.12 7.06 -9.73
CA GLY A 85 -27.30 7.93 -9.70
C GLY A 85 -27.48 8.67 -8.36
N ILE A 86 -26.44 8.73 -7.51
CA ILE A 86 -26.54 9.35 -6.18
C ILE A 86 -25.88 10.73 -6.20
N PRO A 87 -26.59 11.81 -5.81
CA PRO A 87 -25.98 13.13 -5.70
C PRO A 87 -24.89 13.14 -4.63
N MET A 88 -23.72 13.74 -4.93
CA MET A 88 -22.62 13.80 -3.97
C MET A 88 -21.92 15.15 -4.01
N SER A 89 -22.05 15.92 -2.92
CA SER A 89 -21.27 17.15 -2.76
C SER A 89 -19.81 16.85 -2.40
N GLN A 90 -18.92 17.84 -2.61
CA GLN A 90 -17.53 17.72 -2.17
C GLN A 90 -17.39 17.58 -0.64
N GLY A 91 -18.27 18.24 0.14
CA GLY A 91 -18.28 18.11 1.59
C GLY A 91 -18.71 16.71 2.05
N SER A 92 -19.69 16.12 1.37
CA SER A 92 -20.09 14.73 1.60
C SER A 92 -18.96 13.74 1.28
N LEU A 93 -18.27 13.93 0.15
CA LEU A 93 -17.11 13.12 -0.21
C LEU A 93 -15.97 13.24 0.82
N ALA A 94 -15.71 14.45 1.34
CA ALA A 94 -14.70 14.65 2.38
C ALA A 94 -15.03 13.88 3.66
N LYS A 95 -16.28 13.97 4.14
CA LYS A 95 -16.77 13.21 5.30
C LYS A 95 -16.71 11.70 5.07
N LEU A 96 -17.00 11.26 3.84
CA LEU A 96 -16.89 9.86 3.43
C LEU A 96 -15.46 9.36 3.56
N HIS A 97 -14.49 10.08 2.99
CA HIS A 97 -13.07 9.73 3.10
C HIS A 97 -12.59 9.73 4.54
N GLN A 98 -13.03 10.70 5.35
CA GLN A 98 -12.72 10.72 6.78
C GLN A 98 -13.23 9.45 7.46
N TRP A 99 -14.50 9.08 7.24
CA TRP A 99 -15.05 7.86 7.83
C TRP A 99 -14.35 6.59 7.32
N PHE A 100 -14.01 6.54 6.04
CA PHE A 100 -13.25 5.43 5.44
C PHE A 100 -11.88 5.27 6.10
N CYS A 101 -11.14 6.38 6.32
CA CYS A 101 -9.87 6.37 7.04
C CYS A 101 -10.05 5.94 8.50
N GLU A 102 -11.03 6.49 9.21
CA GLU A 102 -11.35 6.12 10.60
C GLU A 102 -11.64 4.62 10.73
N ALA A 103 -12.36 4.03 9.76
CA ALA A 103 -12.69 2.60 9.76
C ALA A 103 -11.46 1.71 9.49
N LEU A 104 -10.49 2.18 8.71
CA LEU A 104 -9.26 1.44 8.40
C LEU A 104 -8.14 1.64 9.43
N GLN A 105 -8.22 2.69 10.25
CA GLN A 105 -7.18 3.06 11.21
C GLN A 105 -6.74 1.89 12.11
N PRO A 106 -7.64 1.08 12.71
CA PRO A 106 -7.21 -0.04 13.56
C PRO A 106 -6.41 -1.10 12.80
N ALA A 107 -6.79 -1.39 11.55
CA ALA A 107 -6.08 -2.35 10.72
C ALA A 107 -4.71 -1.79 10.29
N TYR A 108 -4.65 -0.50 9.97
CA TYR A 108 -3.39 0.19 9.68
C TYR A 108 -2.43 0.14 10.87
N GLU A 109 -2.89 0.46 12.08
CA GLU A 109 -2.09 0.41 13.31
C GLU A 109 -1.57 -1.01 13.60
N GLN A 110 -2.40 -2.03 13.37
CA GLN A 110 -1.97 -3.43 13.49
C GLN A 110 -0.81 -3.74 12.53
N TRP A 111 -0.92 -3.36 11.25
CA TRP A 111 0.14 -3.58 10.27
C TRP A 111 1.39 -2.73 10.54
N TRP A 112 1.22 -1.52 11.05
CA TRP A 112 2.31 -0.69 11.53
C TRP A 112 3.06 -1.38 12.67
N SER A 113 2.39 -1.83 13.72
CA SER A 113 3.04 -2.56 14.81
C SER A 113 3.70 -3.86 14.32
N TRP A 114 3.12 -4.52 13.31
CA TRP A 114 3.69 -5.72 12.72
C TRP A 114 4.98 -5.42 11.92
N ILE A 115 5.04 -4.31 11.18
CA ILE A 115 6.23 -3.96 10.38
C ILE A 115 7.47 -3.72 11.26
N GLN A 116 7.25 -3.28 12.50
CA GLN A 116 8.30 -3.05 13.51
C GLN A 116 8.85 -4.36 14.12
N GLN A 117 8.15 -5.49 13.96
CA GLN A 117 8.65 -6.79 14.43
C GLN A 117 9.85 -7.26 13.61
N PRO A 118 10.74 -8.11 14.19
CA PRO A 118 11.89 -8.66 13.48
C PRO A 118 11.49 -9.36 12.18
N GLY A 119 12.23 -9.08 11.10
CA GLY A 119 11.98 -9.67 9.78
C GLY A 119 12.78 -8.96 8.70
N VAL A 120 12.62 -9.37 7.44
CA VAL A 120 13.18 -8.64 6.32
C VAL A 120 12.24 -7.48 5.97
N ARG A 121 12.76 -6.26 5.94
CA ARG A 121 11.99 -5.06 5.58
C ARG A 121 12.69 -4.31 4.46
N CYS A 122 11.96 -4.06 3.38
CA CYS A 122 12.41 -3.17 2.31
C CYS A 122 11.80 -1.79 2.55
N VAL A 123 12.64 -0.79 2.75
CA VAL A 123 12.22 0.59 3.04
C VAL A 123 12.67 1.55 1.95
N ASP A 124 11.78 2.45 1.59
CA ASP A 124 11.98 3.48 0.57
C ASP A 124 11.12 4.71 0.87
N GLU A 125 11.32 5.79 0.14
CA GLU A 125 10.59 7.03 0.29
C GLU A 125 10.42 7.79 -1.02
N THR A 126 9.28 8.45 -1.17
CA THR A 126 9.02 9.35 -2.30
C THR A 126 8.58 10.72 -1.81
N SER A 127 9.03 11.77 -2.51
CA SER A 127 8.60 13.13 -2.22
C SER A 127 7.12 13.31 -2.56
N TYR A 128 6.40 14.04 -1.70
CA TYR A 128 5.02 14.43 -1.90
C TYR A 128 4.86 15.93 -1.65
N ARG A 129 4.41 16.68 -2.66
CA ARG A 129 4.21 18.13 -2.54
C ARG A 129 2.78 18.42 -2.08
N LEU A 130 2.66 19.03 -0.91
CA LEU A 130 1.39 19.52 -0.40
C LEU A 130 1.47 21.05 -0.27
N ASN A 131 0.63 21.76 -1.03
CA ASN A 131 0.59 23.24 -1.04
C ASN A 131 1.98 23.89 -1.22
N GLY A 132 2.82 23.33 -2.10
CA GLY A 132 4.17 23.80 -2.36
C GLY A 132 5.24 23.32 -1.36
N VAL A 133 4.85 22.80 -0.21
CA VAL A 133 5.74 22.26 0.82
C VAL A 133 6.05 20.79 0.55
N ASN A 134 7.33 20.44 0.58
CA ASN A 134 7.79 19.06 0.47
C ASN A 134 7.44 18.28 1.74
N HIS A 135 6.81 17.14 1.55
CA HIS A 135 6.63 16.07 2.51
C HIS A 135 7.14 14.77 1.88
N TRP A 136 7.12 13.68 2.63
CA TRP A 136 7.58 12.38 2.16
C TRP A 136 6.58 11.30 2.53
N ILE A 137 6.33 10.41 1.59
CA ILE A 137 5.66 9.15 1.84
C ILE A 137 6.76 8.12 1.99
N TRP A 138 6.98 7.69 3.22
CA TRP A 138 7.83 6.58 3.56
C TRP A 138 7.08 5.27 3.40
N ILE A 139 7.78 4.23 2.99
CA ILE A 139 7.20 2.94 2.70
C ILE A 139 8.06 1.89 3.39
N ALA A 140 7.44 1.01 4.17
CA ALA A 140 8.08 -0.21 4.66
C ALA A 140 7.29 -1.42 4.17
N THR A 141 7.98 -2.35 3.52
CA THR A 141 7.36 -3.51 2.87
C THR A 141 7.94 -4.82 3.36
N ALA A 142 7.08 -5.83 3.40
CA ALA A 142 7.37 -7.23 3.58
C ALA A 142 6.50 -8.05 2.60
N PRO A 143 6.70 -9.38 2.45
CA PRO A 143 5.83 -10.22 1.64
C PRO A 143 4.34 -10.11 2.01
N GLU A 144 4.05 -9.85 3.29
CA GLU A 144 2.70 -9.83 3.86
C GLU A 144 2.01 -8.47 3.74
N CYS A 145 2.76 -7.36 3.76
CA CYS A 145 2.17 -6.03 3.79
C CYS A 145 3.08 -4.92 3.25
N CYS A 146 2.45 -3.78 2.95
CA CYS A 146 3.09 -2.52 2.59
C CYS A 146 2.49 -1.42 3.46
N VAL A 147 3.28 -0.88 4.37
CA VAL A 147 2.89 0.22 5.26
C VAL A 147 3.40 1.52 4.67
N LEU A 148 2.50 2.49 4.51
CA LEU A 148 2.82 3.84 4.04
C LEU A 148 2.71 4.82 5.20
N PHE A 149 3.69 5.71 5.32
CA PHE A 149 3.78 6.70 6.37
C PHE A 149 4.01 8.09 5.77
N PHE A 150 3.11 9.03 6.03
CA PHE A 150 3.28 10.41 5.61
C PHE A 150 4.05 11.21 6.68
N ALA A 151 5.18 11.79 6.29
CA ALA A 151 6.07 12.51 7.19
C ALA A 151 6.50 13.88 6.63
N PRO A 152 6.78 14.87 7.52
CA PRO A 152 7.21 16.19 7.11
C PRO A 152 8.68 16.26 6.70
N THR A 153 9.50 15.22 6.96
CA THR A 153 10.93 15.23 6.65
C THR A 153 11.40 13.98 5.90
N ARG A 154 12.58 14.08 5.28
CA ARG A 154 13.34 12.95 4.70
C ARG A 154 14.49 12.50 5.61
N SER A 155 14.27 12.52 6.92
CA SER A 155 15.32 12.33 7.92
C SER A 155 15.39 10.90 8.45
N SER A 156 16.50 10.55 9.10
CA SER A 156 16.65 9.27 9.80
C SER A 156 15.68 9.11 10.97
N ALA A 157 15.13 10.21 11.51
CA ALA A 157 14.13 10.14 12.56
C ALA A 157 12.84 9.46 12.07
N GLU A 158 12.42 9.73 10.82
CA GLU A 158 11.21 9.14 10.26
C GLU A 158 11.37 7.62 10.02
N VAL A 159 12.59 7.17 9.68
CA VAL A 159 12.90 5.74 9.57
C VAL A 159 12.72 5.04 10.93
N LYS A 160 13.17 5.68 12.01
CA LYS A 160 13.01 5.19 13.38
C LYS A 160 11.54 5.21 13.82
N THR A 161 10.77 6.23 13.44
CA THR A 161 9.32 6.25 13.68
C THR A 161 8.63 5.08 12.98
N LEU A 162 9.00 4.82 11.72
CA LEU A 162 8.42 3.75 10.91
C LEU A 162 8.78 2.34 11.43
N LEU A 163 10.05 2.06 11.70
CA LEU A 163 10.52 0.71 12.07
C LEU A 163 10.69 0.47 13.57
N GLY A 164 10.65 1.52 14.39
CA GLY A 164 11.11 1.49 15.78
C GLY A 164 12.62 1.75 15.89
N GLU A 165 13.06 2.28 17.04
CA GLU A 165 14.47 2.62 17.26
C GLU A 165 15.38 1.38 17.23
N ASP A 166 14.93 0.28 17.84
CA ASP A 166 15.69 -0.96 18.02
C ASP A 166 15.23 -2.08 17.08
N PHE A 167 14.93 -1.75 15.83
CA PHE A 167 14.54 -2.74 14.83
C PHE A 167 15.61 -3.84 14.73
N SER A 168 15.22 -5.09 14.96
CA SER A 168 16.13 -6.25 15.06
C SER A 168 15.98 -7.24 13.90
N GLY A 169 15.55 -6.75 12.74
CA GLY A 169 15.46 -7.51 11.50
C GLY A 169 16.57 -7.22 10.49
N VAL A 170 16.33 -7.58 9.23
CA VAL A 170 17.18 -7.23 8.09
C VAL A 170 16.58 -6.04 7.36
N LEU A 171 17.33 -4.94 7.30
CA LEU A 171 16.91 -3.73 6.59
C LEU A 171 17.48 -3.72 5.17
N SER A 172 16.61 -3.69 4.17
CA SER A 172 16.96 -3.42 2.78
C SER A 172 16.52 -2.01 2.40
N SER A 173 17.46 -1.15 2.00
CA SER A 173 17.16 0.24 1.63
C SER A 173 18.03 0.68 0.44
N ASP A 174 17.77 1.84 -0.14
CA ASP A 174 18.69 2.46 -1.09
C ASP A 174 20.01 2.91 -0.43
N CYS A 175 20.83 3.67 -1.16
CA CYS A 175 22.10 4.21 -0.67
C CYS A 175 21.97 5.53 0.10
N TRP A 176 20.75 5.99 0.42
CA TRP A 176 20.55 7.23 1.15
C TRP A 176 21.08 7.12 2.59
N SER A 177 21.70 8.21 3.06
CA SER A 177 22.39 8.23 4.35
C SER A 177 21.43 8.19 5.55
N ALA A 178 20.16 8.59 5.37
CA ALA A 178 19.16 8.55 6.44
C ALA A 178 18.90 7.13 6.98
N TYR A 179 19.18 6.09 6.19
CA TYR A 179 19.08 4.69 6.61
C TYR A 179 20.27 4.21 7.45
N GLY A 180 21.38 4.94 7.42
CA GLY A 180 22.62 4.61 8.13
C GLY A 180 22.45 4.46 9.65
N PRO A 181 21.78 5.40 10.34
CA PRO A 181 21.59 5.35 11.80
C PRO A 181 20.57 4.31 12.32
N GLN A 182 19.71 3.75 11.47
CA GLN A 182 18.65 2.82 11.90
C GLN A 182 19.24 1.52 12.46
N SER A 183 18.75 1.01 13.60
CA SER A 183 19.17 -0.30 14.10
C SER A 183 18.68 -1.43 13.18
N ALA A 184 19.50 -2.45 12.97
CA ALA A 184 19.17 -3.67 12.23
C ALA A 184 20.23 -4.74 12.53
N VAL A 185 19.82 -6.02 12.53
CA VAL A 185 20.76 -7.16 12.65
C VAL A 185 21.66 -7.24 11.42
N ALA A 186 21.11 -6.96 10.24
CA ALA A 186 21.88 -6.85 9.01
C ALA A 186 21.28 -5.76 8.11
N LYS A 187 22.13 -5.14 7.30
CA LYS A 187 21.71 -4.15 6.30
C LYS A 187 22.12 -4.61 4.91
N GLN A 188 21.18 -4.51 3.99
CA GLN A 188 21.38 -4.79 2.58
C GLN A 188 21.04 -3.53 1.77
N LYS A 189 21.80 -3.29 0.69
CA LYS A 189 21.42 -2.28 -0.30
C LYS A 189 20.45 -2.86 -1.30
N CYS A 190 19.41 -2.11 -1.64
CA CYS A 190 18.34 -2.52 -2.52
C CYS A 190 18.90 -2.83 -3.91
N TRP A 191 18.67 -4.06 -4.38
CA TRP A 191 19.25 -4.52 -5.64
C TRP A 191 18.62 -3.84 -6.85
N ALA A 192 17.35 -3.43 -6.76
CA ALA A 192 16.70 -2.65 -7.81
C ALA A 192 17.39 -1.28 -7.99
N HIS A 193 17.71 -0.61 -6.88
CA HIS A 193 18.46 0.64 -6.89
C HIS A 193 19.88 0.44 -7.44
N LEU A 194 20.61 -0.57 -6.95
CA LEU A 194 21.95 -0.89 -7.47
C LEU A 194 21.93 -1.17 -8.97
N GLU A 195 20.94 -1.92 -9.46
CA GLU A 195 20.79 -2.21 -10.88
C GLU A 195 20.52 -0.93 -11.70
N GLY A 196 19.66 -0.04 -11.19
CA GLY A 196 19.41 1.28 -11.79
C GLY A 196 20.66 2.13 -11.89
N GLU A 197 21.42 2.23 -10.80
CA GLU A 197 22.70 2.94 -10.76
C GLU A 197 23.72 2.35 -11.75
N LEU A 198 23.84 1.02 -11.81
CA LEU A 198 24.73 0.37 -12.78
C LEU A 198 24.32 0.62 -14.23
N LYS A 199 23.00 0.66 -14.53
CA LYS A 199 22.50 1.03 -15.87
C LYS A 199 22.91 2.46 -16.23
N ALA A 200 22.79 3.40 -15.28
CA ALA A 200 23.23 4.78 -15.49
C ALA A 200 24.75 4.87 -15.71
N LEU A 201 25.54 4.11 -14.94
CA LEU A 201 27.01 4.06 -15.07
C LEU A 201 27.46 3.44 -16.40
N ALA A 202 26.74 2.44 -16.92
CA ALA A 202 27.06 1.81 -18.22
C ALA A 202 26.96 2.79 -19.40
N THR A 203 26.14 3.84 -19.27
CA THR A 203 26.02 4.93 -20.26
C THR A 203 26.81 6.19 -19.89
N SER A 204 27.64 6.13 -18.84
CA SER A 204 28.41 7.28 -18.36
C SER A 204 29.46 7.72 -19.40
N ARG A 205 29.75 9.03 -19.43
CA ARG A 205 30.83 9.58 -20.27
C ARG A 205 32.23 9.06 -19.90
N PHE A 206 32.44 8.68 -18.64
CA PHE A 206 33.72 8.19 -18.12
C PHE A 206 33.90 6.70 -18.39
N SER A 207 35.06 6.31 -18.94
CA SER A 207 35.39 4.91 -19.26
C SER A 207 35.39 4.01 -18.04
N GLU A 208 35.88 4.51 -16.92
CA GLU A 208 36.07 3.79 -15.66
C GLU A 208 34.72 3.40 -15.07
N ASN A 209 33.73 4.28 -15.16
CA ASN A 209 32.35 4.02 -14.73
C ASN A 209 31.69 2.92 -15.56
N ARG A 210 31.90 2.95 -16.90
CA ARG A 210 31.37 1.92 -17.78
C ARG A 210 32.02 0.57 -17.49
N GLU A 211 33.35 0.55 -17.34
CA GLU A 211 34.10 -0.67 -17.00
C GLU A 211 33.63 -1.25 -15.65
N PHE A 212 33.49 -0.41 -14.63
CA PHE A 212 32.95 -0.81 -13.33
C PHE A 212 31.56 -1.43 -13.48
N ALA A 213 30.64 -0.77 -14.21
CA ALA A 213 29.30 -1.29 -14.42
C ALA A 213 29.32 -2.66 -15.12
N HIS A 214 30.10 -2.80 -16.19
CA HIS A 214 30.26 -4.06 -16.93
C HIS A 214 30.79 -5.21 -16.07
N ARG A 215 31.67 -4.93 -15.10
CA ARG A 215 32.22 -5.96 -14.20
C ARG A 215 31.25 -6.36 -13.09
N VAL A 216 30.43 -5.43 -12.60
CA VAL A 216 29.51 -5.67 -11.47
C VAL A 216 28.17 -6.27 -11.92
N PHE A 217 27.66 -5.90 -13.10
CA PHE A 217 26.39 -6.43 -13.63
C PHE A 217 26.26 -7.95 -13.57
N PRO A 218 27.23 -8.74 -14.08
CA PRO A 218 27.15 -10.19 -14.05
C PRO A 218 27.06 -10.77 -12.64
N ILE A 219 27.70 -10.12 -11.67
CA ILE A 219 27.72 -10.57 -10.26
C ILE A 219 26.32 -10.43 -9.66
N ILE A 220 25.69 -9.27 -9.82
CA ILE A 220 24.34 -9.02 -9.33
C ILE A 220 23.34 -9.96 -10.01
N HIS A 221 23.41 -10.12 -11.34
CA HIS A 221 22.52 -11.04 -12.06
C HIS A 221 22.69 -12.50 -11.62
N THR A 222 23.94 -12.96 -11.45
CA THR A 222 24.23 -14.31 -10.96
C THR A 222 23.68 -14.52 -9.56
N ALA A 223 23.87 -13.55 -8.66
CA ALA A 223 23.35 -13.64 -7.31
C ALA A 223 21.80 -13.63 -7.27
N ARG A 224 21.12 -12.90 -8.18
CA ARG A 224 19.63 -12.91 -8.28
C ARG A 224 19.13 -14.24 -8.80
N GLN A 225 19.86 -14.82 -9.75
CA GLN A 225 19.54 -16.12 -10.32
C GLN A 225 19.69 -17.20 -9.23
N ALA A 226 20.81 -17.21 -8.51
CA ALA A 226 21.03 -18.12 -7.39
C ALA A 226 19.95 -17.98 -6.30
N HIS A 227 19.57 -16.75 -5.94
CA HIS A 227 18.47 -16.52 -5.01
C HIS A 227 17.14 -17.11 -5.51
N ARG A 228 16.78 -16.87 -6.79
CA ARG A 228 15.57 -17.45 -7.40
C ARG A 228 15.61 -18.98 -7.41
N ASP A 229 16.76 -19.56 -7.78
CA ASP A 229 16.94 -21.00 -7.85
C ASP A 229 16.85 -21.65 -6.46
N TYR A 230 17.41 -21.02 -5.43
CA TYR A 230 17.27 -21.45 -4.04
C TYR A 230 15.79 -21.49 -3.62
N HIS A 231 15.03 -20.41 -3.85
CA HIS A 231 13.61 -20.35 -3.49
C HIS A 231 12.71 -21.28 -4.33
N GLN A 232 13.19 -21.74 -5.50
CA GLN A 232 12.50 -22.71 -6.33
C GLN A 232 12.99 -24.15 -6.07
N GLY A 233 13.85 -24.37 -5.07
CA GLY A 233 14.39 -25.68 -4.72
C GLY A 233 15.39 -26.25 -5.73
N ARG A 234 15.88 -25.44 -6.68
CA ARG A 234 16.87 -25.83 -7.71
C ARG A 234 18.32 -25.76 -7.22
N LEU A 235 18.56 -25.13 -6.08
CA LEU A 235 19.86 -25.09 -5.40
C LEU A 235 19.73 -25.61 -3.98
N VAL A 236 20.56 -26.60 -3.62
CA VAL A 236 20.63 -27.18 -2.27
C VAL A 236 22.03 -26.91 -1.73
N GLY A 237 22.14 -26.05 -0.72
CA GLY A 237 23.41 -25.65 -0.10
C GLY A 237 24.15 -24.57 -0.89
N LEU A 238 24.41 -23.42 -0.25
CA LEU A 238 25.15 -22.31 -0.85
C LEU A 238 26.66 -22.51 -0.70
N ASN A 239 27.29 -23.24 -1.62
CA ASN A 239 28.75 -23.22 -1.76
C ASN A 239 29.18 -21.99 -2.57
N PHE A 240 29.09 -20.79 -1.99
CA PHE A 240 29.66 -19.58 -2.60
C PHE A 240 31.19 -19.59 -2.43
N LYS A 241 31.94 -19.77 -3.52
CA LYS A 241 33.36 -19.38 -3.55
C LYS A 241 33.42 -17.86 -3.73
N PRO A 242 34.07 -17.10 -2.83
CA PRO A 242 34.23 -15.67 -3.03
C PRO A 242 35.04 -15.42 -4.31
N SER A 243 34.48 -14.63 -5.22
CA SER A 243 35.27 -13.99 -6.27
C SER A 243 36.22 -13.00 -5.59
N GLY A 244 37.50 -13.04 -5.93
CA GLY A 244 38.51 -12.12 -5.38
C GLY A 244 38.14 -10.63 -5.54
N PRO A 245 38.94 -9.72 -4.96
CA PRO A 245 38.59 -8.29 -4.88
C PRO A 245 38.24 -7.70 -6.25
N LEU A 246 37.07 -7.04 -6.33
CA LEU A 246 36.54 -6.44 -7.56
C LEU A 246 37.28 -5.17 -7.97
N LEU A 247 37.96 -4.52 -7.02
CA LEU A 247 38.81 -3.36 -7.28
C LEU A 247 40.22 -3.74 -6.81
N LYS A 248 41.22 -3.49 -7.67
CA LYS A 248 42.61 -3.48 -7.22
C LYS A 248 42.72 -2.29 -6.26
N GLN A 249 43.14 -2.54 -5.02
CA GLN A 249 43.54 -1.45 -4.14
C GLN A 249 44.79 -0.83 -4.78
N ASN A 250 44.66 0.43 -5.21
CA ASN A 250 45.80 1.27 -5.54
C ASN A 250 46.20 2.05 -4.29
#